data_AF-A0A2C1YYV8-F1
#
_entry.id   AF-A0A2C1YYV8-F1
#
_cell.length_a   1.000
_cell.length_b   1.000
_cell.length_c   1.000
_cell.angle_alpha   90.00
_cell.angle_beta   90.00
_cell.angle_gamma   90.00
#
_symmetry.space_group_name_H-M   'P 1'
#
loop_
_entity.id
_entity.type
_entity.pdbx_description
1 polymer ?
#
loop_
_entity_poly.entity_id
_entity_poly.type
_entity_poly.pdbx_seq_one_letter_code
_entity_poly.pdbx_strand_id
1 'polypeptide(L)'
;MVNILETVMDAMKSLSVQDEDQPLHVGEVMACWIYLSGLELAKVSVQAGINTTTDDELKAILEEDMKLGTSQRQRLHDFMLKEGITLPPAPEDMPISASNNIPLGVKLTDDVIANDLSLKIISLIMRAAGAASESIRTDVGLLFIQFQAEKLAFATKLKHLMRKRGWIKVPPFYVPPGSQHPLN
;
A
#
# COMPACT_ATOMS: atom_id res chain seq x y z
N MET A 1 22.49 -10.14 -16.94
CA MET A 1 21.28 -9.44 -16.44
C MET A 1 20.21 -10.50 -16.22
N VAL A 2 19.49 -10.43 -15.10
CA VAL A 2 18.40 -11.37 -14.81
C VAL A 2 17.21 -11.03 -15.72
N ASN A 3 16.65 -12.04 -16.41
CA ASN A 3 15.44 -11.87 -17.22
C ASN A 3 14.21 -12.00 -16.32
N ILE A 4 13.77 -10.87 -15.75
CA ILE A 4 12.71 -10.82 -14.73
C ILE A 4 11.42 -11.52 -15.19
N LEU A 5 11.03 -11.36 -16.46
CA LEU A 5 9.79 -11.97 -16.99
C LEU A 5 9.89 -13.50 -17.04
N GLU A 6 11.04 -14.02 -17.45
CA GLU A 6 11.30 -15.46 -17.52
C GLU A 6 11.38 -16.08 -16.12
N THR A 7 12.06 -15.41 -15.19
CA THR A 7 12.12 -15.84 -13.78
C THR A 7 10.74 -15.86 -13.12
N VAL A 8 9.89 -14.86 -13.38
CA VAL A 8 8.50 -14.85 -12.87
C VAL A 8 7.69 -15.99 -13.51
N MET A 9 7.81 -16.22 -14.82
CA MET A 9 7.12 -17.34 -15.48
C MET A 9 7.55 -18.70 -14.94
N ASP A 10 8.84 -18.90 -14.67
CA ASP A 10 9.34 -20.15 -14.14
C ASP A 10 8.92 -20.37 -12.68
N ALA A 11 8.93 -19.31 -11.86
CA ALA A 11 8.36 -19.36 -10.52
C ALA A 11 6.85 -19.69 -10.53
N MET A 12 6.09 -19.14 -11.48
CA MET A 12 4.67 -19.50 -11.65
C MET A 12 4.47 -20.97 -12.04
N LYS A 13 5.39 -21.56 -12.81
CA LYS A 13 5.33 -23.00 -13.14
C LYS A 13 5.66 -23.87 -11.93
N SER A 14 6.63 -23.47 -11.10
CA SER A 14 7.06 -24.24 -9.92
C SER A 14 5.99 -24.32 -8.83
N LEU A 15 5.08 -23.35 -8.76
CA LEU A 15 3.89 -23.37 -7.89
C LEU A 15 3.06 -24.65 -8.02
N SER A 16 2.99 -25.22 -9.23
CA SER A 16 2.21 -26.43 -9.48
C SER A 16 2.85 -27.72 -8.95
N VAL A 17 4.08 -27.67 -8.45
CA VAL A 17 4.89 -28.86 -8.16
C VAL A 17 5.41 -28.92 -6.71
N GLN A 18 5.62 -27.79 -6.02
CA GLN A 18 6.39 -27.76 -4.75
C GLN A 18 5.66 -27.31 -3.47
N ASP A 19 4.58 -26.53 -3.56
CA ASP A 19 4.11 -25.75 -2.39
C ASP A 19 2.86 -26.31 -1.68
N GLU A 20 2.11 -27.27 -2.24
CA GLU A 20 0.85 -27.73 -1.61
C GLU A 20 1.03 -28.42 -0.24
N ASP A 21 2.21 -28.98 0.06
CA ASP A 21 2.46 -29.77 1.27
C ASP A 21 3.38 -29.08 2.29
N GLN A 22 3.91 -27.88 2.01
CA GLN A 22 4.84 -27.21 2.93
C GLN A 22 4.10 -26.31 3.94
N PRO A 23 4.33 -26.49 5.26
CA PRO A 23 3.76 -25.58 6.26
C PRO A 23 4.43 -24.20 6.18
N LEU A 24 3.66 -23.14 6.46
CA LEU A 24 4.19 -21.80 6.62
C LEU A 24 5.16 -21.73 7.81
N HIS A 25 6.29 -21.04 7.65
CA HIS A 25 7.13 -20.71 8.80
C HIS A 25 6.57 -19.49 9.55
N VAL A 26 6.99 -19.33 10.81
CA VAL A 26 6.48 -18.25 11.69
C VAL A 26 6.67 -16.84 11.11
N GLY A 27 7.70 -16.65 10.27
CA GLY A 27 7.96 -15.39 9.56
C GLY A 27 6.88 -15.07 8.52
N GLU A 28 6.50 -16.04 7.68
CA GLU A 28 5.41 -15.89 6.70
C GLU A 28 4.07 -15.65 7.39
N VAL A 29 3.78 -16.38 8.47
CA VAL A 29 2.55 -16.18 9.27
C VAL A 29 2.50 -14.76 9.83
N MET A 30 3.61 -14.30 10.44
CA MET A 30 3.72 -12.95 10.98
C MET A 30 3.60 -11.88 9.88
N ALA A 31 4.22 -12.10 8.72
CA ALA A 31 4.16 -11.20 7.59
C ALA A 31 2.71 -11.02 7.10
N CYS A 32 1.97 -12.11 6.91
CA CYS A 32 0.55 -12.10 6.56
C CYS A 32 -0.26 -11.32 7.60
N TRP A 33 -0.08 -11.65 8.88
CA TRP A 33 -0.82 -11.03 9.98
C TRP A 33 -0.60 -9.51 10.06
N ILE A 34 0.66 -9.06 10.00
CA ILE A 34 0.97 -7.64 10.08
C ILE A 34 0.53 -6.90 8.81
N TYR A 35 0.69 -7.51 7.64
CA TYR A 35 0.27 -6.86 6.39
C TYR A 35 -1.25 -6.65 6.36
N LEU A 36 -2.03 -7.67 6.73
CA LEU A 36 -3.49 -7.54 6.83
C LEU A 36 -3.89 -6.48 7.86
N SER A 37 -3.25 -6.46 9.03
CA SER A 37 -3.47 -5.42 10.05
C SER A 37 -3.23 -4.01 9.50
N GLY A 38 -2.16 -3.84 8.71
CA GLY A 38 -1.84 -2.57 8.06
C GLY A 38 -2.89 -2.17 7.02
N LEU A 39 -3.41 -3.12 6.24
CA LEU A 39 -4.49 -2.86 5.28
C LEU A 39 -5.79 -2.47 5.98
N GLU A 40 -6.14 -3.11 7.10
CA GLU A 40 -7.36 -2.76 7.86
C GLU A 40 -7.28 -1.38 8.50
N LEU A 41 -6.11 -1.01 9.03
CA LEU A 41 -5.90 0.35 9.52
C LEU A 41 -5.91 1.38 8.37
N ALA A 42 -5.33 1.05 7.22
CA ALA A 42 -5.36 1.92 6.05
C ALA A 42 -6.80 2.17 5.57
N LYS A 43 -7.68 1.14 5.57
CA LYS A 43 -9.09 1.27 5.21
C LYS A 43 -9.76 2.45 5.93
N VAL A 44 -9.75 2.44 7.26
CA VAL A 44 -10.48 3.45 8.04
C VAL A 44 -9.90 4.85 7.86
N SER A 45 -8.59 4.95 7.68
CA SER A 45 -7.94 6.23 7.38
C SER A 45 -8.32 6.77 6.02
N VAL A 46 -8.43 5.92 5.00
CA VAL A 46 -8.85 6.31 3.65
C VAL A 46 -10.33 6.73 3.67
N GLN A 47 -11.19 5.99 4.37
CA GLN A 47 -12.59 6.39 4.56
C GLN A 47 -12.71 7.74 5.27
N ALA A 48 -11.89 7.99 6.29
CA ALA A 48 -11.83 9.30 6.95
C ALA A 48 -11.40 10.41 5.97
N GLY A 49 -10.39 10.14 5.13
CA GLY A 49 -9.98 11.05 4.05
C GLY A 49 -11.12 11.36 3.07
N ILE A 50 -11.86 10.35 2.60
CA ILE A 50 -13.00 10.48 1.68
C ILE A 50 -14.11 11.34 2.28
N ASN A 51 -14.40 11.16 3.57
CA ASN A 51 -15.40 11.95 4.29
C ASN A 51 -14.93 13.40 4.56
N THR A 52 -13.62 13.64 4.54
CA THR A 52 -13.02 14.93 4.95
C THR A 52 -12.72 15.85 3.77
N THR A 53 -12.17 15.33 2.68
CA THR A 53 -11.77 16.16 1.54
C THR A 53 -12.99 16.69 0.77
N THR A 54 -12.84 17.89 0.19
CA THR A 54 -13.75 18.43 -0.83
C THR A 54 -13.09 18.50 -2.20
N ASP A 55 -11.84 18.07 -2.34
CA ASP A 55 -11.14 18.03 -3.62
C ASP A 55 -11.48 16.74 -4.37
N ASP A 56 -12.13 16.90 -5.53
CA ASP A 56 -12.64 15.75 -6.31
C ASP A 56 -11.51 14.82 -6.81
N GLU A 57 -10.32 15.36 -7.12
CA GLU A 57 -9.20 14.53 -7.58
C GLU A 57 -8.58 13.73 -6.44
N LEU A 58 -8.45 14.34 -5.25
CA LEU A 58 -8.01 13.62 -4.06
C LEU A 58 -9.01 12.55 -3.66
N LYS A 59 -10.31 12.87 -3.67
CA LYS A 59 -11.37 11.90 -3.40
C LYS A 59 -11.32 10.71 -4.36
N ALA A 60 -11.17 10.96 -5.66
CA ALA A 60 -11.04 9.91 -6.67
C ALA A 60 -9.83 9.00 -6.43
N ILE A 61 -8.67 9.58 -6.07
CA ILE A 61 -7.47 8.80 -5.72
C ILE A 61 -7.64 7.98 -4.45
N LEU A 62 -8.32 8.51 -3.43
CA LEU A 62 -8.66 7.77 -2.21
C LEU A 62 -9.61 6.60 -2.49
N GLU A 63 -10.62 6.81 -3.34
CA GLU A 63 -11.53 5.74 -3.76
C GLU A 63 -10.82 4.66 -4.59
N GLU A 64 -9.85 5.04 -5.43
CA GLU A 64 -9.00 4.09 -6.14
C GLU A 64 -8.14 3.26 -5.18
N ASP A 65 -7.49 3.88 -4.18
CA ASP A 65 -6.77 3.13 -3.15
C ASP A 65 -7.71 2.21 -2.37
N MET A 66 -8.93 2.67 -2.07
CA MET A 66 -9.89 1.86 -1.32
C MET A 66 -10.29 0.59 -2.08
N LYS A 67 -10.48 0.68 -3.40
CA LYS A 67 -10.72 -0.47 -4.27
C LYS A 67 -9.52 -1.42 -4.28
N LEU A 68 -8.31 -0.89 -4.45
CA LEU A 68 -7.09 -1.69 -4.44
C LEU A 68 -6.88 -2.40 -3.08
N GLY A 69 -6.99 -1.66 -1.98
CA GLY A 69 -6.87 -2.20 -0.63
C GLY A 69 -7.93 -3.25 -0.31
N THR A 70 -9.16 -3.10 -0.81
CA THR A 70 -10.21 -4.13 -0.68
C THR A 70 -9.84 -5.42 -1.41
N SER A 71 -9.31 -5.32 -2.64
CA SER A 71 -8.83 -6.49 -3.39
C SER A 71 -7.66 -7.22 -2.69
N GLN A 72 -6.67 -6.48 -2.17
CA GLN A 72 -5.55 -7.08 -1.44
C GLN A 72 -6.00 -7.73 -0.12
N ARG A 73 -6.89 -7.07 0.63
CA ARG A 73 -7.45 -7.63 1.87
C ARG A 73 -8.19 -8.93 1.61
N GLN A 74 -9.06 -8.99 0.60
CA GLN A 74 -9.81 -10.20 0.29
C GLN A 74 -8.87 -11.37 -0.04
N ARG A 75 -7.91 -11.16 -0.94
CA ARG A 75 -6.93 -12.21 -1.32
C ARG A 75 -6.12 -12.70 -0.12
N LEU A 76 -5.64 -11.79 0.73
CA LEU A 76 -4.86 -12.16 1.90
C LEU A 76 -5.70 -12.82 2.99
N HIS A 77 -6.93 -12.35 3.18
CA HIS A 77 -7.88 -12.95 4.12
C HIS A 77 -8.22 -14.38 3.73
N ASP A 78 -8.54 -14.63 2.46
CA ASP A 78 -8.83 -15.97 1.95
C ASP A 78 -7.63 -16.90 2.07
N PHE A 79 -6.42 -16.38 1.77
CA PHE A 79 -5.18 -17.10 1.98
C PHE A 79 -4.98 -17.48 3.46
N MET A 80 -5.13 -16.52 4.38
CA MET A 80 -4.96 -16.75 5.81
C MET A 80 -5.98 -17.75 6.37
N LEU A 81 -7.25 -17.69 5.93
CA LEU A 81 -8.26 -18.67 6.31
C LEU A 81 -7.94 -20.07 5.81
N LYS A 82 -7.47 -20.20 4.56
CA LYS A 82 -7.06 -21.49 3.99
C LYS A 82 -5.92 -22.13 4.78
N GLU A 83 -4.96 -21.32 5.23
CA GLU A 83 -3.79 -21.77 6.00
C GLU A 83 -4.06 -21.89 7.51
N GLY A 84 -5.28 -21.57 7.97
CA GLY A 84 -5.65 -21.63 9.39
C GLY A 84 -4.98 -20.54 10.25
N ILE A 85 -4.53 -19.45 9.64
CA ILE A 85 -3.93 -18.32 10.36
C ILE A 85 -5.05 -17.49 11.00
N THR A 86 -4.91 -17.19 12.29
CA THR A 86 -5.85 -16.29 12.98
C THR A 86 -5.78 -14.88 12.39
N LEU A 87 -6.94 -14.31 12.07
CA LEU A 87 -7.03 -12.96 11.51
C LEU A 87 -6.76 -11.90 12.59
N PRO A 88 -6.12 -10.77 12.25
CA PRO A 88 -5.99 -9.64 13.15
C PRO A 88 -7.34 -8.98 13.43
N PRO A 89 -7.49 -8.27 14.56
CA PRO A 89 -8.66 -7.43 14.79
C PRO A 89 -8.72 -6.32 13.73
N ALA A 90 -9.88 -6.17 13.09
CA ALA A 90 -10.13 -5.13 12.11
C ALA A 90 -10.98 -4.00 12.72
N PRO A 91 -10.62 -2.72 12.52
CA PRO A 91 -11.49 -1.61 12.88
C PRO A 91 -12.79 -1.62 12.05
N GLU A 92 -13.88 -1.20 12.69
CA GLU A 92 -15.18 -1.00 12.04
C GLU A 92 -15.10 0.06 10.92
N ASP A 93 -16.02 -0.03 9.96
CA ASP A 93 -16.11 0.97 8.90
C ASP A 93 -16.52 2.34 9.45
N MET A 94 -15.89 3.39 8.92
CA MET A 94 -16.23 4.76 9.31
C MET A 94 -17.63 5.13 8.79
N PRO A 95 -18.49 5.75 9.62
CA PRO A 95 -19.78 6.22 9.17
C PRO A 95 -19.60 7.35 8.14
N ILE A 96 -20.54 7.44 7.20
CA ILE A 96 -20.55 8.50 6.19
C ILE A 96 -20.79 9.84 6.88
N SER A 97 -19.98 10.85 6.54
CA SER A 97 -20.11 12.21 7.07
C SER A 97 -19.95 13.25 5.97
N ALA A 98 -20.64 14.38 6.12
CA ALA A 98 -20.46 15.52 5.23
C ALA A 98 -19.26 16.36 5.69
N SER A 99 -18.32 16.63 4.78
CA SER A 99 -17.10 17.41 5.05
C SER A 99 -17.37 18.78 5.72
N ASN A 100 -18.49 19.43 5.39
CA ASN A 100 -18.88 20.73 5.95
C ASN A 100 -19.31 20.67 7.43
N ASN A 101 -19.62 19.47 7.95
CA ASN A 101 -20.01 19.27 9.35
C ASN A 101 -18.80 19.00 10.25
N ILE A 102 -17.59 18.84 9.68
CA ILE A 102 -16.37 18.55 10.45
C ILE A 102 -15.85 19.86 11.05
N PRO A 103 -15.69 19.95 12.39
CA PRO A 103 -15.14 21.15 13.01
C PRO A 103 -13.73 21.46 12.51
N LEU A 104 -13.46 22.73 12.19
CA LEU A 104 -12.20 23.15 11.56
C LEU A 104 -10.94 22.77 12.36
N GLY A 105 -11.03 22.72 13.70
CA GLY A 105 -9.91 22.33 14.56
C GLY A 105 -9.48 20.86 14.46
N VAL A 106 -10.31 20.00 13.86
CA VAL A 106 -10.02 18.56 13.64
C VAL A 106 -10.11 18.16 12.17
N LYS A 107 -10.47 19.09 11.29
CA LYS A 107 -10.59 18.84 9.85
C LYS A 107 -9.21 18.84 9.23
N LEU A 108 -8.72 17.65 8.84
CA LEU A 108 -7.45 17.53 8.13
C LEU A 108 -7.53 18.26 6.78
N THR A 109 -6.44 18.94 6.43
CA THR A 109 -6.27 19.57 5.13
C THR A 109 -5.96 18.54 4.06
N ASP A 110 -6.25 18.86 2.79
CA ASP A 110 -6.02 17.96 1.67
C ASP A 110 -4.54 17.55 1.52
N ASP A 111 -3.61 18.46 1.82
CA ASP A 111 -2.18 18.14 1.79
C ASP A 111 -1.80 17.15 2.90
N VAL A 112 -2.37 17.28 4.10
CA VAL A 112 -2.15 16.33 5.20
C VAL A 112 -2.74 14.96 4.86
N ILE A 113 -3.95 14.91 4.30
CA ILE A 113 -4.60 13.65 3.87
C ILE A 113 -3.76 12.96 2.78
N ALA A 114 -3.29 13.70 1.77
CA ALA A 114 -2.50 13.14 0.68
C ALA A 114 -1.12 12.62 1.16
N ASN A 115 -0.47 13.34 2.08
CA ASN A 115 0.80 12.90 2.66
C ASN A 115 0.62 11.70 3.59
N ASP A 116 -0.46 11.64 4.38
CA ASP A 116 -0.80 10.48 5.21
C ASP A 116 -1.01 9.21 4.35
N LEU A 117 -1.78 9.32 3.27
CA LEU A 117 -1.92 8.24 2.30
C LEU A 117 -0.56 7.82 1.72
N SER A 118 0.29 8.78 1.35
CA SER A 118 1.62 8.50 0.81
C SER A 118 2.48 7.69 1.77
N LEU A 119 2.54 8.06 3.05
CA LEU A 119 3.30 7.35 4.08
C LEU A 119 2.78 5.93 4.31
N LYS A 120 1.46 5.75 4.32
CA LYS A 120 0.83 4.43 4.42
C LYS A 120 1.21 3.52 3.25
N ILE A 121 1.14 4.04 2.03
CA ILE A 121 1.51 3.29 0.82
C ILE A 121 3.00 2.90 0.86
N ILE A 122 3.89 3.81 1.26
CA ILE A 122 5.33 3.51 1.43
C ILE A 122 5.53 2.38 2.45
N SER A 123 4.85 2.45 3.60
CA SER A 123 4.94 1.42 4.64
C SER A 123 4.51 0.05 4.11
N LEU A 124 3.37 -0.02 3.39
CA LEU A 124 2.89 -1.27 2.79
C LEU A 124 3.82 -1.79 1.70
N ILE A 125 4.40 -0.93 0.86
CA ILE A 125 5.39 -1.34 -0.15
C ILE A 125 6.61 -1.99 0.52
N MET A 126 7.16 -1.36 1.56
CA MET A 126 8.32 -1.88 2.28
C MET A 126 8.00 -3.21 2.99
N ARG A 127 6.82 -3.32 3.60
CA ARG A 127 6.38 -4.55 4.26
C ARG A 127 6.21 -5.70 3.28
N ALA A 128 5.59 -5.46 2.12
CA ALA A 128 5.46 -6.47 1.08
C ALA A 128 6.83 -6.89 0.53
N ALA A 129 7.77 -5.96 0.36
CA ALA A 129 9.13 -6.27 -0.08
C ALA A 129 9.87 -7.21 0.89
N GLY A 130 9.80 -6.90 2.20
CA GLY A 130 10.39 -7.73 3.24
C GLY A 130 9.75 -9.12 3.26
N ALA A 131 8.42 -9.18 3.31
CA ALA A 131 7.68 -10.43 3.31
C ALA A 131 8.00 -11.30 2.08
N ALA A 132 8.05 -10.71 0.89
CA ALA A 132 8.42 -11.41 -0.35
C ALA A 132 9.85 -11.98 -0.29
N SER A 133 10.78 -11.25 0.31
CA SER A 133 12.20 -11.64 0.38
C SER A 133 12.48 -12.67 1.46
N GLU A 134 11.67 -12.69 2.52
CA GLU A 134 11.80 -13.59 3.67
C GLU A 134 10.99 -14.89 3.51
N SER A 135 10.09 -14.95 2.53
CA SER A 135 9.27 -16.13 2.25
C SER A 135 10.10 -17.25 1.64
N ILE A 136 9.86 -18.47 2.12
CA ILE A 136 10.46 -19.70 1.57
C ILE A 136 9.48 -20.36 0.61
N ARG A 137 8.17 -20.33 0.94
CA ARG A 137 7.12 -20.80 0.04
C ARG A 137 6.95 -19.84 -1.14
N THR A 138 6.91 -20.39 -2.35
CA THR A 138 6.91 -19.59 -3.58
C THR A 138 5.58 -18.85 -3.74
N ASP A 139 4.46 -19.48 -3.37
CA ASP A 139 3.13 -18.86 -3.40
C ASP A 139 3.03 -17.61 -2.52
N VAL A 140 3.58 -17.64 -1.30
CA VAL A 140 3.62 -16.51 -0.38
C VAL A 140 4.51 -15.39 -0.92
N GLY A 141 5.72 -15.74 -1.39
CA GLY A 141 6.63 -14.78 -2.00
C GLY A 141 5.97 -14.04 -3.18
N LEU A 142 5.30 -14.79 -4.07
CA LEU A 142 4.60 -14.23 -5.22
C LEU A 142 3.39 -13.38 -4.82
N LEU A 143 2.63 -13.77 -3.80
CA LEU A 143 1.51 -12.98 -3.27
C LEU A 143 1.98 -11.58 -2.85
N PHE A 144 3.07 -11.50 -2.09
CA PHE A 144 3.62 -10.22 -1.64
C PHE A 144 4.29 -9.42 -2.76
N ILE A 145 4.95 -10.07 -3.72
CA ILE A 145 5.46 -9.40 -4.94
C ILE A 145 4.30 -8.73 -5.69
N GLN A 146 3.18 -9.44 -5.85
CA GLN A 146 1.99 -8.89 -6.52
C GLN A 146 1.46 -7.67 -5.76
N PHE A 147 1.32 -7.76 -4.43
CA PHE A 147 0.84 -6.64 -3.61
C PHE A 147 1.78 -5.43 -3.68
N GLN A 148 3.10 -5.67 -3.64
CA GLN A 148 4.10 -4.62 -3.76
C GLN A 148 4.01 -3.92 -5.12
N ALA A 149 3.92 -4.67 -6.21
CA ALA A 149 3.84 -4.14 -7.57
C ALA A 149 2.59 -3.27 -7.78
N GLU A 150 1.43 -3.74 -7.31
CA GLU A 150 0.18 -2.98 -7.36
C GLU A 150 0.29 -1.65 -6.59
N LYS A 151 0.88 -1.67 -5.38
CA LYS A 151 1.05 -0.46 -4.57
C LYS A 151 2.10 0.49 -5.17
N LEU A 152 3.16 0.00 -5.80
CA LEU A 152 4.11 0.81 -6.55
C LEU A 152 3.47 1.52 -7.75
N ALA A 153 2.61 0.81 -8.49
CA ALA A 153 1.85 1.37 -9.60
C ALA A 153 0.91 2.49 -9.10
N PHE A 154 0.16 2.24 -8.02
CA PHE A 154 -0.68 3.25 -7.38
C PHE A 154 0.12 4.46 -6.88
N ALA A 155 1.25 4.24 -6.20
CA ALA A 155 2.10 5.30 -5.67
C ALA A 155 2.58 6.27 -6.76
N THR A 156 2.76 5.79 -7.99
CA THR A 156 3.12 6.64 -9.14
C THR A 156 2.01 7.62 -9.49
N LYS A 157 0.75 7.18 -9.49
CA LYS A 157 -0.43 8.04 -9.72
C LYS A 157 -0.58 9.07 -8.60
N LEU A 158 -0.49 8.63 -7.35
CA LEU A 158 -0.57 9.51 -6.18
C LEU A 158 0.50 10.62 -6.24
N LYS A 159 1.77 10.25 -6.53
CA LYS A 159 2.86 11.23 -6.67
C LYS A 159 2.59 12.26 -7.77
N HIS A 160 1.98 11.85 -8.89
CA HIS A 160 1.60 12.78 -9.95
C HIS A 160 0.57 13.80 -9.46
N LEU A 161 -0.50 13.35 -8.79
CA LEU A 161 -1.51 14.25 -8.20
C LEU A 161 -0.87 15.20 -7.17
N MET A 162 -0.09 14.67 -6.24
CA MET A 162 0.54 15.49 -5.20
C MET A 162 1.49 16.53 -5.80
N ARG A 163 2.18 16.23 -6.90
CA ARG A 163 3.01 17.20 -7.63
C ARG A 163 2.14 18.28 -8.28
N LYS A 164 1.08 17.89 -8.98
CA LYS A 164 0.13 18.82 -9.62
C LYS A 164 -0.46 19.82 -8.62
N ARG A 165 -0.75 19.37 -7.40
CA ARG A 165 -1.39 20.17 -6.34
C ARG A 165 -0.41 20.87 -5.40
N GLY A 166 0.90 20.65 -5.55
CA GLY A 166 1.92 21.23 -4.66
C GLY A 166 1.93 20.62 -3.25
N TRP A 167 1.33 19.44 -3.05
CA TRP A 167 1.28 18.75 -1.75
C TRP A 167 2.54 17.97 -1.42
N ILE A 168 3.38 17.67 -2.43
CA ILE A 168 4.69 17.05 -2.19
C ILE A 168 5.59 18.04 -1.45
N LYS A 169 6.08 17.65 -0.28
CA LYS A 169 7.20 18.33 0.37
C LYS A 169 8.48 18.00 -0.40
N VAL A 170 8.89 18.92 -1.28
CA VAL A 170 10.12 18.78 -2.06
C VAL A 170 11.30 19.06 -1.13
N PRO A 171 12.24 18.10 -0.92
CA PRO A 171 13.44 18.37 -0.15
C PRO A 171 14.33 19.38 -0.88
N PRO A 172 15.28 20.03 -0.17
CA PRO A 172 16.25 20.91 -0.82
C PRO A 172 16.92 20.21 -2.01
N PHE A 173 17.01 20.92 -3.13
CA PHE A 173 17.69 20.38 -4.31
C PHE A 173 19.18 20.22 -4.02
N TYR A 174 19.74 19.08 -4.41
CA TYR A 174 21.19 18.87 -4.37
C TYR A 174 21.86 19.77 -5.41
N VAL A 175 22.81 20.59 -4.95
CA VAL A 175 23.61 21.47 -5.81
C VAL A 175 25.04 20.93 -5.82
N PRO A 176 25.52 20.34 -6.94
CA PRO A 176 26.88 19.82 -6.99
C PRO A 176 27.90 20.97 -6.93
N PRO A 177 29.09 20.76 -6.33
CA PRO A 177 30.15 21.77 -6.31
C PRO A 177 30.50 22.27 -7.72
N GLY A 178 30.57 23.59 -7.91
CA GLY A 178 30.94 24.20 -9.19
C GLY A 178 29.79 24.39 -10.20
N SER A 179 28.55 24.00 -9.88
CA SER A 179 27.41 24.35 -10.73
C SER A 179 27.13 25.84 -10.71
N GLN A 180 26.84 26.44 -11.87
CA GLN A 180 26.32 27.79 -11.94
C GLN A 180 24.96 27.82 -11.21
N HIS A 181 24.85 28.61 -10.16
CA HIS A 181 23.57 28.81 -9.47
C HIS A 181 22.52 29.27 -10.49
N PRO A 182 21.32 28.66 -10.54
CA PRO A 182 20.21 29.31 -11.18
C PRO A 182 19.96 30.60 -10.38
N LEU A 183 20.11 31.75 -11.02
CA LEU A 183 19.70 33.04 -10.46
C LEU A 183 18.18 32.97 -10.24
N ASN A 184 17.79 32.97 -8.96
CA ASN A 184 16.46 33.21 -8.38
C ASN A 184 15.23 32.83 -9.22
#